data_AF-A0AAX2QEX2-F1
#
_entry.id   AF-A0AAX2QEX2-F1
#
_cell.length_a   1.000
_cell.length_b   1.000
_cell.length_c   1.000
_cell.angle_alpha   90.00
_cell.angle_beta   90.00
_cell.angle_gamma   90.00
#
_symmetry.space_group_name_H-M   'P 1'
#
loop_
_entity.id
_entity.type
_entity.pdbx_description
1 polymer ?
#
loop_
_entity_poly.entity_id
_entity_poly.type
_entity_poly.pdbx_seq_one_letter_code
_entity_poly.pdbx_strand_id
1 'polypeptide(L)' 'MGLITMSERDLQRIEVLSKVVDGRATLVSAARVLRAGQA' A
#
# COMPACT_ATOMS: atom_id res chain seq x y z
N MET A 1 7.12 3.96 23.99
CA MET A 1 6.90 3.68 22.56
C MET A 1 6.18 4.88 21.97
N GLY A 2 6.79 5.56 20.99
CA GLY A 2 6.23 6.78 20.41
C GLY A 2 5.01 6.45 19.55
N LEU A 3 3.91 7.18 19.75
CA LEU A 3 2.68 7.03 18.97
C LEU A 3 2.92 7.50 17.53
N ILE A 4 3.14 6.57 16.61
CA ILE A 4 3.11 6.87 15.18
C ILE A 4 1.65 6.83 14.75
N THR A 5 1.06 8.00 14.53
CA THR A 5 -0.25 8.13 13.90
C THR A 5 -0.09 7.94 12.39
N MET A 6 -0.54 6.80 11.87
CA MET A 6 -0.59 6.53 10.43
C MET A 6 -1.99 6.78 9.88
N SER A 7 -2.07 7.38 8.69
CA SER A 7 -3.34 7.50 7.98
C SER A 7 -3.77 6.13 7.45
N GLU A 8 -5.09 5.90 7.33
CA GLU A 8 -5.65 4.73 6.65
C GLU A 8 -5.07 4.54 5.25
N ARG A 9 -4.77 5.65 4.55
CA ARG A 9 -4.10 5.62 3.24
C ARG A 9 -2.68 5.03 3.31
N ASP A 10 -1.94 5.31 4.37
CA ASP A 10 -0.59 4.80 4.55
C ASP A 10 -0.62 3.31 4.91
N LEU A 11 -1.57 2.90 5.77
CA LEU A 11 -1.81 1.49 6.05
C LEU A 11 -2.20 0.72 4.78
N GLN A 12 -3.08 1.28 3.96
CA GLN A 12 -3.48 0.68 2.68
C GLN A 12 -2.28 0.55 1.71
N ARG A 13 -1.41 1.56 1.64
CA ARG A 13 -0.18 1.49 0.84
C ARG A 13 0.74 0.36 1.30
N ILE A 14 0.93 0.23 2.61
CA ILE A 14 1.73 -0.84 3.20
C ILE A 14 1.15 -2.21 2.86
N GLU A 15 -0.16 -2.38 2.97
CA GLU A 15 -0.82 -3.65 2.63
C GLU A 15 -0.63 -4.03 1.15
N VAL A 16 -0.79 -3.06 0.24
CA VAL A 16 -0.62 -3.29 -1.19
C VAL A 16 0.83 -3.67 -1.53
N LEU A 17 1.80 -2.99 -0.92
CA LEU A 17 3.23 -3.28 -1.14
C LEU A 17 3.65 -4.61 -0.49
N SER A 18 3.09 -4.96 0.66
CA SER A 18 3.34 -6.26 1.32
C SER A 18 2.96 -7.42 0.40
N LYS A 19 1.82 -7.33 -0.31
CA LYS A 19 1.42 -8.35 -1.29
C LYS A 19 2.41 -8.47 -2.46
N VAL A 20 3.09 -7.39 -2.84
CA VAL A 20 4.13 -7.42 -3.88
C VAL A 20 5.38 -8.14 -3.39
N VAL A 21 5.84 -7.80 -2.18
CA VAL A 21 7.02 -8.45 -1.57
C VAL A 21 6.77 -9.95 -1.36
N ASP A 22 5.55 -10.33 -0.98
CA ASP A 22 5.14 -11.72 -0.82
C ASP A 22 4.94 -12.46 -2.16
N GLY A 23 5.11 -11.79 -3.31
CA GLY A 23 4.91 -12.37 -4.64
C GLY A 23 3.44 -12.64 -5.00
N ARG A 24 2.49 -12.19 -4.18
CA ARG A 24 1.04 -12.34 -4.38
C ARG A 24 0.44 -11.27 -5.30
N ALA A 25 1.18 -10.21 -5.57
CA ALA A 25 0.82 -9.16 -6.51
C ALA A 25 2.03 -8.72 -7.33
N THR A 26 1.80 -8.22 -8.54
CA THR A 26 2.85 -7.60 -9.36
C THR A 26 2.96 -6.10 -9.05
N LEU A 27 4.16 -5.54 -9.22
CA LEU A 27 4.38 -4.09 -9.12
C LEU A 27 3.41 -3.28 -10.01
N VAL A 28 3.11 -3.79 -11.21
CA VAL A 28 2.19 -3.13 -12.15
C VAL A 28 0.75 -3.15 -11.64
N SER A 29 0.32 -4.25 -11.01
CA SER A 29 -1.01 -4.33 -10.39
C SER A 29 -1.13 -3.39 -9.18
N ALA A 30 -0.11 -3.39 -8.32
CA ALA A 30 -0.03 -2.49 -7.17
C ALA A 30 -0.07 -1.02 -7.59
N ALA A 31 0.68 -0.64 -8.63
CA ALA A 31 0.72 0.72 -9.14
C ALA A 31 -0.67 1.24 -9.58
N ARG A 32 -1.52 0.37 -10.14
CA ARG A 32 -2.90 0.72 -10.51
C ARG A 32 -3.75 1.05 -9.28
N VAL A 33 -3.68 0.22 -8.24
CA VAL A 33 -4.42 0.42 -6.99
C VAL A 33 -3.94 1.67 -6.27
N LEU A 34 -2.63 1.88 -6.18
CA LEU A 34 -2.05 3.04 -5.50
C LEU A 34 -2.35 4.37 -6.21
N ARG A 35 -2.46 4.35 -7.54
CA ARG A 35 -2.86 5.51 -8.34
C ARG A 35 -4.37 5.81 -8.22
N ALA A 36 -5.20 4.79 -8.02
CA ALA A 36 -6.66 4.95 -7.91
C ALA A 36 -7.09 5.77 -6.67
N GLY A 37 -6.22 5.92 -5.66
CA GLY A 37 -6.46 6.79 -4.51
C GLY A 37 -6.06 8.27 -4.70
N GLN A 38 -5.72 8.70 -5.94
CA GLN A 38 -5.31 10.08 -6.28
C GLN A 38 -6.34 10.83 -7.17
N ALA A 39 -7.62 10.44 -7.14
CA ALA A 39 -8.70 11.21 -7.77
C ALA A 39 -9.20 12.33 -6.85
#